data_AF-A0A354U5X3-F1
#
_entry.id   AF-A0A354U5X3-F1
#
_cell.length_a   1.000
_cell.length_b   1.000
_cell.length_c   1.000
_cell.angle_alpha   90.00
_cell.angle_beta   90.00
_cell.angle_gamma   90.00
#
_symmetry.space_group_name_H-M   'P 1'
#
loop_
_entity.id
_entity.type
_entity.pdbx_description
1 polymer ?
#
loop_
_entity_poly.entity_id
_entity_poly.type
_entity_poly.pdbx_seq_one_letter_code
_entity_poly.pdbx_strand_id
1 'polypeptide(L)'
;MRVNLKSKYSCRRKRDYITVIAVMMFSLIVLFELYLVFILPLQLRREDAMALHVNRQRITAQADELRRKCGDFLRDNPDSLRKGEISMVLSSLDVLAIYLRNNQELLNMDQIREIRSSLDRSAARAADWEKQKFLVKRRTFNTTLLQKNLEEKLHRFDKLLPQKLK
;
A
#
# COMPACT_ATOMS: atom_id res chain seq x y z
N MET A 1 -3.82 88.19 40.18
CA MET A 1 -4.45 86.90 40.49
C MET A 1 -3.66 85.81 39.77
N ARG A 2 -2.99 84.93 40.53
CA ARG A 2 -1.94 84.02 40.01
C ARG A 2 -2.52 82.98 39.05
N VAL A 3 -1.86 82.89 37.90
CA VAL A 3 -2.15 82.01 36.79
C VAL A 3 -2.09 80.54 37.24
N ASN A 4 -3.23 79.84 37.19
CA ASN A 4 -3.33 78.42 37.48
C ASN A 4 -2.98 77.61 36.21
N LEU A 5 -1.68 77.62 35.86
CA LEU A 5 -1.09 76.86 34.75
C LEU A 5 -0.84 75.38 35.10
N LYS A 6 -1.46 74.84 36.15
CA LYS A 6 -1.21 73.46 36.63
C LYS A 6 -2.05 72.38 35.92
N SER A 7 -2.92 72.73 34.98
CA SER A 7 -3.70 71.74 34.20
C SER A 7 -3.00 71.26 32.91
N LYS A 8 -1.85 71.84 32.54
CA LYS A 8 -1.16 71.57 31.27
C LYS A 8 -0.20 70.38 31.26
N TYR A 9 -0.16 69.56 32.31
CA TYR A 9 0.70 68.35 32.38
C TYR A 9 -0.09 67.03 32.36
N SER A 10 -1.29 67.02 31.79
CA SER A 10 -2.08 65.78 31.58
C SER A 10 -1.72 65.05 30.26
N CYS A 11 -0.44 65.00 29.91
CA CYS A 11 0.09 64.15 28.82
C CYS A 11 0.84 62.92 29.35
N ARG A 12 0.92 62.73 30.67
CA ARG A 12 1.58 61.57 31.29
C ARG A 12 0.64 60.37 31.38
N ARG A 13 -0.62 60.59 31.79
CA ARG A 13 -1.63 59.53 31.99
C ARG A 13 -2.05 58.77 30.72
N LYS A 14 -2.12 59.44 29.56
CA LYS A 14 -2.42 58.77 28.27
C LYS A 14 -1.26 57.89 27.79
N ARG A 15 -0.02 58.28 28.11
CA ARG A 15 1.19 57.55 27.75
C ARG A 15 1.26 56.22 28.51
N ASP A 16 0.92 56.25 29.79
CA ASP A 16 0.91 55.07 30.65
C ASP A 16 -0.07 54.00 30.12
N TYR A 17 -1.24 54.41 29.61
CA TYR A 17 -2.21 53.49 29.00
C TYR A 17 -1.68 52.81 27.73
N ILE A 18 -0.99 53.57 26.87
CA ILE A 18 -0.38 53.04 25.65
C ILE A 18 0.72 52.03 25.99
N THR A 19 1.56 52.34 26.97
CA THR A 19 2.61 51.40 27.43
C THR A 19 2.02 50.14 28.07
N VAL A 20 0.94 50.24 28.86
CA VAL A 20 0.28 49.06 29.44
C VAL A 20 -0.33 48.17 28.36
N ILE A 21 -0.99 48.76 27.35
CA ILE A 21 -1.50 48.00 26.20
C ILE A 21 -0.37 47.35 25.42
N ALA A 22 0.74 48.06 25.18
CA ALA A 22 1.89 47.51 24.45
C ALA A 22 2.51 46.32 25.18
N VAL A 23 2.67 46.41 26.50
CA VAL A 23 3.17 45.31 27.34
C VAL A 23 2.21 44.12 27.32
N MET A 24 0.90 44.38 27.36
CA MET A 24 -0.13 43.33 27.31
C MET A 24 -0.14 42.63 25.94
N MET A 25 -0.09 43.38 24.84
CA MET A 25 0.01 42.84 23.48
C MET A 25 1.29 42.02 23.28
N PHE A 26 2.43 42.52 23.76
CA PHE A 26 3.70 41.80 23.70
C PHE A 26 3.64 40.48 24.48
N SER A 27 3.09 40.51 25.70
CA SER A 27 2.88 39.29 26.50
C SER A 27 1.96 38.29 25.81
N LEU A 28 0.93 38.76 25.10
CA LEU A 28 -0.01 37.90 24.37
C LEU A 28 0.66 37.23 23.17
N ILE A 29 1.49 37.97 22.43
CA ILE A 29 2.27 37.44 21.31
C ILE A 29 3.25 36.37 21.81
N VAL A 30 3.99 36.64 22.89
CA VAL A 30 4.93 35.68 23.48
C VAL A 30 4.22 34.40 23.94
N LEU A 31 3.05 34.52 24.58
CA LEU A 31 2.23 33.35 24.93
C LEU A 31 1.75 32.58 23.70
N PHE A 32 1.43 33.27 22.60
CA PHE A 32 1.00 32.64 21.36
C PHE A 32 2.14 31.91 20.66
N GLU A 33 3.35 32.47 20.65
CA GLU A 33 4.56 31.80 20.17
C GLU A 33 4.83 30.54 21.00
N LEU A 34 4.76 30.65 22.32
CA LEU A 34 4.97 29.52 23.22
C LEU A 34 3.89 28.44 23.00
N TYR A 35 2.63 28.84 22.84
CA TYR A 35 1.53 27.95 22.48
C TYR A 35 1.79 27.21 21.15
N LEU A 36 2.22 27.92 20.10
CA LEU A 36 2.55 27.31 18.81
C LEU A 36 3.73 26.35 18.91
N VAL A 37 4.79 26.73 19.61
CA VAL A 37 6.00 25.89 19.78
C VAL A 37 5.69 24.58 20.50
N PHE A 38 4.76 24.56 21.46
CA PHE A 38 4.42 23.33 22.19
C PHE A 38 3.31 22.51 21.54
N ILE A 39 2.26 23.14 21.01
CA ILE A 39 1.09 22.41 20.50
C ILE A 39 1.29 21.90 19.08
N LEU A 40 1.99 22.66 18.24
CA LEU A 40 2.25 22.24 16.86
C LEU A 40 2.98 20.88 16.80
N PRO A 41 4.10 20.64 17.52
CA PRO A 41 4.73 19.32 17.52
C PRO A 41 3.87 18.24 18.19
N LEU A 42 3.05 18.61 19.17
CA LEU A 42 2.14 17.67 19.83
C LEU A 42 1.00 17.22 18.91
N GLN A 43 0.45 18.13 18.10
CA GLN A 43 -0.58 17.85 17.10
C GLN A 43 0.00 17.01 15.95
N LEU A 44 1.16 17.40 15.40
CA LEU A 44 1.86 16.61 14.37
C LEU A 44 2.11 15.17 14.82
N ARG A 45 2.56 14.97 16.06
CA ARG A 45 2.81 13.62 16.57
C ARG A 45 1.53 12.77 16.70
N ARG A 46 0.39 13.41 16.98
CA ARG A 46 -0.93 12.73 17.00
C ARG A 46 -1.45 12.46 15.59
N GLU A 47 -1.26 13.39 14.67
CA GLU A 47 -1.61 13.24 13.26
C GLU A 47 -0.80 12.12 12.61
N ASP A 48 0.49 12.00 12.90
CA ASP A 48 1.34 10.91 12.40
C ASP A 48 0.87 9.53 12.92
N ALA A 49 0.53 9.44 14.21
CA ALA A 49 -0.02 8.22 14.79
C ALA A 49 -1.39 7.87 14.17
N MET A 50 -2.26 8.87 13.99
CA MET A 50 -3.56 8.69 13.35
C MET A 50 -3.41 8.29 11.88
N ALA A 51 -2.49 8.91 11.14
CA ALA A 51 -2.17 8.59 9.76
C ALA A 51 -1.64 7.15 9.64
N LEU A 52 -0.85 6.67 10.59
CA LEU A 52 -0.41 5.28 10.66
C LEU A 52 -1.59 4.32 10.79
N HIS A 53 -2.51 4.58 11.72
CA HIS A 53 -3.70 3.74 11.91
C HIS A 53 -4.61 3.73 10.68
N VAL A 54 -4.86 4.89 10.06
CA VAL A 54 -5.65 5.00 8.84
C VAL A 54 -4.99 4.24 7.68
N ASN A 55 -3.67 4.35 7.52
CA ASN A 55 -2.95 3.60 6.48
C ASN A 55 -3.03 2.09 6.70
N ARG A 56 -2.94 1.61 7.94
CA ARG A 56 -3.10 0.19 8.28
C ARG A 56 -4.49 -0.32 7.87
N GLN A 57 -5.55 0.41 8.25
CA GLN A 57 -6.93 0.06 7.87
C GLN A 57 -7.13 0.04 6.34
N ARG A 58 -6.53 1.02 5.64
CA ARG A 58 -6.64 1.10 4.18
C ARG A 58 -5.99 -0.09 3.49
N ILE A 59 -4.82 -0.54 3.95
CA ILE A 59 -4.14 -1.70 3.36
C ILE A 59 -4.93 -2.99 3.60
N THR A 60 -5.48 -3.18 4.80
CA THR A 60 -6.31 -4.37 5.07
C THR A 60 -7.55 -4.40 4.19
N ALA A 61 -8.23 -3.25 4.02
CA ALA A 61 -9.38 -3.15 3.14
C ALA A 61 -9.02 -3.43 1.67
N GLN A 62 -7.89 -2.91 1.18
CA GLN A 62 -7.41 -3.18 -0.17
C GLN A 62 -7.08 -4.68 -0.38
N ALA A 63 -6.50 -5.33 0.63
CA ALA A 63 -6.16 -6.75 0.56
C ALA A 63 -7.42 -7.62 0.49
N ASP A 64 -8.43 -7.31 1.31
CA ASP A 64 -9.71 -8.01 1.31
C ASP A 64 -10.48 -7.81 -0.01
N GLU A 65 -10.49 -6.59 -0.55
CA GLU A 65 -11.11 -6.31 -1.85
C GLU A 65 -10.43 -7.13 -2.97
N LEU A 66 -9.10 -7.17 -2.98
CA LEU A 66 -8.34 -7.90 -3.99
C LEU A 66 -8.53 -9.42 -3.85
N ARG A 67 -8.58 -9.95 -2.62
CA ARG A 67 -8.91 -11.35 -2.36
C ARG A 67 -10.30 -11.72 -2.89
N ARG A 68 -11.30 -10.86 -2.65
CA ARG A 68 -12.66 -11.05 -3.15
C ARG A 68 -12.69 -11.10 -4.68
N LYS A 69 -12.06 -10.12 -5.34
CA LYS A 69 -11.94 -10.09 -6.80
C LYS A 69 -11.27 -11.35 -7.36
N CYS A 70 -10.15 -11.78 -6.77
CA CYS A 70 -9.47 -13.01 -7.19
C CYS A 70 -10.35 -14.26 -6.98
N GLY A 71 -11.13 -14.31 -5.90
CA GLY A 71 -12.10 -15.39 -5.65
C GLY A 71 -13.20 -15.46 -6.71
N ASP A 72 -13.73 -14.30 -7.12
CA ASP A 72 -14.73 -14.21 -8.18
C ASP A 72 -14.15 -14.69 -9.53
N PHE A 73 -12.93 -14.25 -9.89
CA PHE A 73 -12.25 -14.74 -11.09
C PHE A 73 -12.00 -16.25 -11.06
N LEU A 74 -11.68 -16.83 -9.90
CA LEU A 74 -11.47 -18.27 -9.77
C LEU A 74 -12.74 -19.07 -10.07
N ARG A 75 -13.91 -18.54 -9.68
CA ARG A 75 -15.22 -19.18 -9.88
C ARG A 75 -15.66 -19.14 -11.35
N ASP A 76 -15.41 -18.03 -12.02
CA ASP A 76 -15.91 -17.77 -13.38
C ASP A 76 -15.00 -18.34 -14.49
N ASN A 77 -13.75 -18.69 -14.20
CA ASN A 77 -12.83 -19.23 -15.20
C ASN A 77 -12.99 -20.75 -15.39
N PRO A 78 -13.23 -21.27 -16.60
CA PRO A 78 -13.33 -22.71 -16.85
C PRO A 78 -11.98 -23.42 -17.05
N ASP A 79 -10.91 -22.69 -17.38
CA ASP A 79 -9.60 -23.27 -17.72
C ASP A 79 -8.75 -23.59 -16.47
N SER A 80 -8.35 -24.87 -16.34
CA SER A 80 -7.55 -25.37 -15.21
C SER A 80 -6.21 -24.66 -15.00
N LEU A 81 -5.53 -24.25 -16.08
CA LEU A 81 -4.24 -23.54 -15.99
C LEU A 81 -4.42 -22.12 -15.44
N ARG A 82 -5.46 -21.43 -15.91
CA ARG A 82 -5.82 -20.09 -15.41
C ARG A 82 -6.27 -20.15 -13.95
N LYS A 83 -7.02 -21.19 -13.56
CA LYS A 83 -7.34 -21.44 -12.15
C LYS A 83 -6.10 -21.60 -11.28
N GLY A 84 -5.07 -22.28 -11.78
CA GLY A 84 -3.79 -22.44 -11.07
C GLY A 84 -3.05 -21.12 -10.86
N GLU A 85 -3.01 -20.26 -11.88
CA GLU A 85 -2.40 -18.93 -11.77
C GLU A 85 -3.14 -18.05 -10.73
N ILE A 86 -4.48 -18.06 -10.78
CA ILE A 86 -5.33 -17.30 -9.85
C ILE A 86 -5.18 -17.83 -8.42
N SER A 87 -5.14 -19.16 -8.22
CA SER A 87 -5.05 -19.76 -6.89
C SER A 87 -3.69 -19.52 -6.23
N MET A 88 -2.60 -19.46 -7.01
CA MET A 88 -1.28 -19.08 -6.50
C MET A 88 -1.26 -17.65 -5.97
N VAL A 89 -1.82 -16.71 -6.75
CA VAL A 89 -1.89 -15.30 -6.33
C VAL A 89 -2.82 -15.14 -5.12
N LEU A 90 -3.96 -15.85 -5.10
CA LEU A 90 -4.87 -15.86 -3.96
C LEU A 90 -4.17 -16.39 -2.70
N SER A 91 -3.42 -17.49 -2.79
CA SER A 91 -2.65 -18.03 -1.66
C SER A 91 -1.60 -17.04 -1.14
N SER A 92 -0.93 -16.30 -2.03
CA SER A 92 0.02 -15.27 -1.62
C SER A 92 -0.67 -14.10 -0.89
N LEU A 93 -1.85 -13.68 -1.36
CA LEU A 93 -2.68 -12.67 -0.71
C LEU A 93 -3.19 -13.16 0.65
N ASP A 94 -3.48 -14.45 0.77
CA ASP A 94 -3.92 -15.07 2.01
C ASP A 94 -2.86 -14.98 3.10
N VAL A 95 -1.61 -15.31 2.75
CA VAL A 95 -0.46 -15.18 3.64
C VAL A 95 -0.24 -13.72 4.03
N LEU A 96 -0.33 -12.79 3.08
CA LEU A 96 -0.20 -11.35 3.36
C LEU A 96 -1.30 -10.85 4.30
N ALA A 97 -2.54 -11.27 4.11
CA ALA A 97 -3.66 -10.90 4.98
C ALA A 97 -3.49 -11.44 6.40
N ILE A 98 -3.02 -12.69 6.55
CA ILE A 98 -2.68 -13.27 7.86
C ILE A 98 -1.55 -12.48 8.51
N TYR A 99 -0.51 -12.14 7.75
CA TYR A 99 0.60 -11.33 8.25
C TYR A 99 0.16 -9.94 8.71
N LEU A 100 -0.69 -9.27 7.93
CA LEU A 100 -1.29 -7.97 8.27
C LEU A 100 -2.14 -8.04 9.54
N ARG A 101 -2.90 -9.11 9.72
CA ARG A 101 -3.75 -9.33 10.90
C ARG A 101 -2.93 -9.62 12.17
N ASN A 102 -1.88 -10.43 12.05
CA ASN A 102 -1.08 -10.86 13.20
C ASN A 102 -0.07 -9.79 13.65
N ASN A 103 0.39 -8.93 12.75
CA ASN A 103 1.39 -7.90 13.04
C ASN A 103 0.80 -6.48 13.07
N GLN A 104 -0.52 -6.37 13.23
CA GLN A 104 -1.28 -5.12 13.06
C GLN A 104 -0.81 -3.99 14.00
N GLU A 105 -0.25 -4.33 15.17
CA GLU A 105 0.27 -3.37 16.14
C GLU A 105 1.72 -2.95 15.88
N LEU A 106 2.54 -3.85 15.31
CA LEU A 106 3.99 -3.72 15.16
C LEU A 106 4.45 -3.20 13.77
N LEU A 107 3.52 -3.07 12.82
CA LEU A 107 3.84 -2.66 11.44
C LEU A 107 4.40 -1.24 11.35
N ASN A 108 5.66 -1.13 10.93
CA ASN A 108 6.31 0.15 10.65
C ASN A 108 5.85 0.73 9.29
N MET A 109 5.96 2.05 9.09
CA MET A 109 5.55 2.73 7.84
C MET A 109 6.27 2.19 6.60
N ASP A 110 7.53 1.82 6.71
CA ASP A 110 8.30 1.26 5.59
C ASP A 110 7.78 -0.13 5.19
N GLN A 111 7.43 -0.97 6.17
CA GLN A 111 6.82 -2.27 5.93
C GLN A 111 5.43 -2.13 5.31
N ILE A 112 4.64 -1.15 5.76
CA ILE A 112 3.34 -0.78 5.19
C ILE A 112 3.51 -0.39 3.71
N ARG A 113 4.53 0.39 3.37
CA ARG A 113 4.82 0.78 1.98
C ARG A 113 5.22 -0.42 1.11
N GLU A 114 6.05 -1.32 1.64
CA GLU A 114 6.46 -2.53 0.92
C GLU A 114 5.30 -3.50 0.67
N ILE A 115 4.46 -3.70 1.69
CA ILE A 115 3.23 -4.51 1.56
C ILE A 115 2.31 -3.89 0.52
N ARG A 116 2.10 -2.57 0.55
CA ARG A 116 1.31 -1.88 -0.47
C ARG A 116 1.88 -2.10 -1.88
N SER A 117 3.19 -1.97 -2.06
CA SER A 117 3.82 -2.24 -3.37
C SER A 117 3.58 -3.68 -3.86
N SER A 118 3.65 -4.65 -2.96
CA SER A 118 3.37 -6.06 -3.28
C SER A 118 1.89 -6.30 -3.61
N LEU A 119 0.99 -5.59 -2.91
CA LEU A 119 -0.44 -5.60 -3.18
C LEU A 119 -0.76 -4.97 -4.54
N ASP A 120 -0.15 -3.83 -4.87
CA ASP A 120 -0.32 -3.13 -6.15
C ASP A 120 0.15 -4.00 -7.33
N ARG A 121 1.26 -4.73 -7.18
CA ARG A 121 1.70 -5.72 -8.18
C ARG A 121 0.68 -6.84 -8.38
N SER A 122 0.07 -7.30 -7.30
CA SER A 122 -0.96 -8.35 -7.34
C SER A 122 -2.25 -7.82 -7.95
N ALA A 123 -2.62 -6.57 -7.67
CA ALA A 123 -3.74 -5.87 -8.30
C ALA A 123 -3.52 -5.65 -9.80
N ALA A 124 -2.31 -5.30 -10.23
CA ALA A 124 -1.97 -5.18 -11.64
C ALA A 124 -2.16 -6.52 -12.39
N ARG A 125 -1.75 -7.64 -11.78
CA ARG A 125 -2.01 -8.97 -12.34
C ARG A 125 -3.50 -9.30 -12.42
N ALA A 126 -4.27 -8.96 -11.39
CA ALA A 126 -5.72 -9.14 -11.42
C ALA A 126 -6.39 -8.31 -12.54
N ALA A 127 -5.91 -7.08 -12.79
CA ALA A 127 -6.37 -6.25 -13.89
C ALA A 127 -5.97 -6.80 -15.27
N ASP A 128 -4.84 -7.51 -15.38
CA ASP A 128 -4.45 -8.20 -16.62
C ASP A 128 -5.35 -9.40 -16.92
N TRP A 129 -5.88 -10.08 -15.90
CA TRP A 129 -6.86 -11.16 -16.07
C TRP A 129 -8.20 -10.68 -16.64
N GLU A 130 -8.66 -9.48 -16.26
CA GLU A 130 -9.83 -8.85 -16.89
C GLU A 130 -9.63 -8.67 -18.40
N LYS A 131 -8.40 -8.39 -18.83
CA LYS A 131 -8.02 -8.25 -20.25
C LYS A 131 -7.65 -9.59 -20.91
N GLN A 132 -7.91 -10.71 -20.25
CA GLN A 132 -7.53 -12.07 -20.65
C GLN A 132 -6.03 -12.28 -20.92
N LYS A 133 -5.16 -11.44 -20.35
CA LYS A 133 -3.71 -11.56 -20.47
C LYS A 133 -3.18 -12.43 -19.32
N PHE A 134 -3.20 -13.73 -19.53
CA PHE A 134 -2.61 -14.69 -18.59
C PHE A 134 -1.13 -14.94 -18.92
N LEU A 135 -0.31 -15.11 -17.87
CA LEU A 135 1.11 -15.42 -17.98
C LEU A 135 1.31 -16.86 -18.46
N VAL A 136 0.50 -17.77 -17.94
CA VAL A 136 0.59 -19.19 -18.29
C VAL A 136 -0.25 -19.47 -19.54
N LYS A 137 0.43 -19.56 -20.69
CA LYS A 137 -0.18 -20.03 -21.93
C LYS A 137 0.10 -21.51 -22.12
N ARG A 138 -0.96 -22.30 -22.36
CA ARG A 138 -0.83 -23.71 -22.73
C ARG A 138 -0.12 -23.81 -24.07
N ARG A 139 1.18 -24.12 -24.07
CA ARG A 139 1.86 -24.63 -25.27
C ARG A 139 1.53 -26.11 -25.39
N THR A 140 0.69 -26.45 -26.35
CA THR A 140 0.54 -27.85 -26.77
C THR A 140 1.80 -28.24 -27.53
N PHE A 141 2.60 -29.14 -26.95
CA PHE A 141 3.71 -29.75 -27.64
C PHE A 141 3.17 -30.93 -28.44
N ASN A 142 3.15 -30.82 -29.77
CA ASN A 142 2.58 -31.86 -30.62
C ASN A 142 3.56 -33.04 -30.71
N THR A 143 3.34 -34.07 -29.88
CA THR A 143 4.18 -35.28 -29.81
C THR A 143 3.95 -36.24 -30.97
N THR A 144 2.92 -36.04 -31.80
CA THR A 144 2.57 -36.97 -32.90
C THR A 144 3.71 -37.14 -33.90
N LEU A 145 4.43 -36.05 -34.18
CA LEU A 145 5.57 -36.04 -35.11
C LEU A 145 6.80 -36.76 -34.51
N LEU A 146 6.97 -36.68 -33.19
CA LEU A 146 8.02 -37.39 -32.45
C LEU A 146 7.69 -38.88 -32.33
N GLN A 147 6.43 -39.23 -32.04
CA GLN A 147 5.96 -40.63 -32.02
C GLN A 147 6.15 -41.29 -33.38
N LYS A 148 5.75 -40.64 -34.47
CA LYS A 148 5.91 -41.18 -35.82
C LYS A 148 7.38 -41.41 -36.19
N ASN A 149 8.27 -40.50 -35.81
CA ASN A 149 9.72 -40.66 -36.00
C ASN A 149 10.31 -41.78 -35.14
N LEU A 150 9.82 -41.96 -33.92
CA LEU A 150 10.23 -43.05 -33.03
C LEU A 150 9.73 -44.40 -33.57
N GLU A 151 8.51 -44.48 -34.07
CA GLU A 151 7.95 -45.68 -34.71
C GLU A 151 8.70 -46.06 -35.98
N GLU A 152 9.03 -45.10 -36.85
CA GLU A 152 9.85 -45.36 -38.04
C GLU A 152 11.26 -45.85 -37.69
N LYS A 153 11.86 -45.29 -36.63
CA LYS A 153 13.15 -45.76 -36.12
C LYS A 153 13.04 -47.17 -35.55
N LEU A 154 12.02 -47.45 -34.75
CA LEU A 154 11.74 -48.78 -34.20
C LEU A 154 11.58 -49.82 -35.31
N HIS A 155 10.81 -49.50 -36.35
CA HIS A 155 10.61 -50.38 -37.51
C HIS A 155 11.88 -50.64 -38.31
N ARG A 156 12.79 -49.66 -38.40
CA ARG A 156 14.11 -49.87 -39.01
C ARG A 156 14.99 -50.77 -38.15
N PHE A 157 14.94 -50.62 -36.82
CA PHE A 157 15.68 -51.49 -35.90
C PHE A 157 15.17 -52.94 -35.93
N ASP A 158 13.85 -53.15 -35.99
CA ASP A 158 13.26 -54.50 -36.12
C ASP A 158 13.65 -55.18 -37.44
N LYS A 159 13.77 -54.43 -38.54
CA LYS A 159 14.27 -54.97 -39.83
C LYS A 159 15.77 -55.28 -39.83
N LEU A 160 16.53 -54.69 -38.90
CA LEU A 160 17.98 -54.88 -38.77
C LEU A 160 18.35 -55.95 -37.74
N LEU A 161 17.39 -56.42 -36.94
CA LEU A 161 17.58 -57.58 -36.06
C LEU A 161 17.65 -58.85 -36.91
N PRO A 162 18.80 -59.55 -36.99
CA PRO A 162 18.86 -60.81 -37.70
C PRO A 162 17.90 -61.80 -37.05
N GLN A 163 17.06 -62.45 -37.86
CA GLN A 163 16.31 -63.65 -37.50
C GLN A 163 17.29 -64.73 -37.03
N LYS A 164 17.67 -64.71 -35.75
CA LYS A 164 18.38 -65.79 -35.08
C LYS A 164 17.82 -65.98 -33.67
N LEU A 165 16.61 -66.52 -33.63
CA LEU A 165 16.23 -67.47 -32.60
C LEU A 165 15.55 -68.66 -33.30
N LYS A 166 16.38 -69.58 -33.77
CA LYS A 166 16.05 -71.01 -33.93
C LYS A 166 16.90 -71.75 -32.92
#